data_AF-J3N3Y7-F1
#
_entry.id   AF-J3N3Y7-F1
#
_cell.length_a   1.000
_cell.length_b   1.000
_cell.length_c   1.000
_cell.angle_alpha   90.00
_cell.angle_beta   90.00
_cell.angle_gamma   90.00
#
_symmetry.space_group_name_H-M   'P 1'
#
loop_
_entity.id
_entity.type
_entity.pdbx_description
1 polymer ?
#
loop_
_entity_poly.entity_id
_entity_poly.type
_entity_poly.pdbx_seq_one_letter_code
_entity_poly.pdbx_strand_id
1 'polypeptide(L)'
;MLSAGVFDSVLRDALRVAHRFTRSLADLLRCAGWDLATAAAAVYPGVSYSKPGHCRYALLSRVCLSMFDGFDSYQFGSTGDADTLEGIDLTIRRNESLQQFIEHSDADPMELINSSPDCEFAQFCDRKYKQLIHPGIESSLFGNSDCGKLPVLGVAGPLYELFVAMASSIWTLHRLAWAYDPAVGIFQIGQGAEYSVVYMESIVRSKGFSVSKEHGKMIRPKVGFTVVPGFRLGGTVIQCRVYLDCGKRDGVIGE
;
A
#
# COMPACT_ATOMS: atom_id res chain seq x y z
N MET A 1 17.28 21.66 2.86
CA MET A 1 16.75 20.55 2.04
C MET A 1 16.21 19.49 2.97
N LEU A 2 15.01 18.97 2.70
CA LEU A 2 14.48 17.81 3.44
C LEU A 2 15.36 16.59 3.13
N SER A 3 15.70 15.79 4.14
CA SER A 3 16.60 14.65 3.95
C SER A 3 15.81 13.39 3.59
N ALA A 4 16.43 12.46 2.86
CA ALA A 4 15.82 11.16 2.58
C ALA A 4 15.43 10.40 3.85
N GLY A 5 16.13 10.63 4.97
CA GLY A 5 15.79 10.05 6.27
C GLY A 5 14.45 10.55 6.84
N VAL A 6 14.07 11.80 6.60
CA VAL A 6 12.76 12.34 7.01
C VAL A 6 11.65 11.61 6.25
N PHE A 7 11.77 11.50 4.93
CA PHE A 7 10.79 10.79 4.12
C PHE A 7 10.70 9.30 4.50
N ASP A 8 11.84 8.61 4.65
CA ASP A 8 11.85 7.20 5.06
C ASP A 8 11.20 6.98 6.44
N SER A 9 11.39 7.91 7.38
CA SER A 9 10.73 7.85 8.69
C SER A 9 9.21 7.93 8.57
N VAL A 10 8.70 8.96 7.87
CA VAL A 10 7.24 9.15 7.68
C VAL A 10 6.64 8.00 6.87
N LEU A 11 7.36 7.49 5.87
CA LEU A 11 6.96 6.30 5.11
C LEU A 11 6.85 5.08 6.03
N ARG A 12 7.83 4.83 6.90
CA ARG A 12 7.79 3.70 7.84
C ARG A 12 6.59 3.77 8.78
N ASP A 13 6.25 4.97 9.26
CA ASP A 13 5.08 5.16 10.11
C ASP A 13 3.77 4.92 9.34
N ALA A 14 3.64 5.46 8.13
CA ALA A 14 2.49 5.19 7.26
C ALA A 14 2.33 3.68 6.97
N LEU A 15 3.43 2.98 6.67
CA LEU A 15 3.41 1.53 6.44
C LEU A 15 3.08 0.73 7.71
N ARG A 16 3.44 1.24 8.90
CA ARG A 16 3.07 0.60 10.18
C ARG A 16 1.56 0.64 10.38
N VAL A 17 0.92 1.78 10.13
CA VAL A 17 -0.53 1.93 10.26
C VAL A 17 -1.25 1.13 9.17
N ALA A 18 -0.75 1.14 7.93
CA ALA A 18 -1.28 0.30 6.85
C ALA A 18 -1.23 -1.20 7.19
N HIS A 19 -0.15 -1.66 7.82
CA HIS A 19 -0.05 -3.05 8.26
C HIS A 19 -1.06 -3.38 9.37
N ARG A 20 -1.28 -2.47 10.33
CA ARG A 20 -2.29 -2.65 11.39
C ARG A 20 -3.69 -2.75 10.80
N PHE A 21 -4.06 -1.82 9.93
CA PHE A 21 -5.35 -1.85 9.23
C PHE A 21 -5.52 -3.15 8.43
N THR A 22 -4.52 -3.52 7.62
CA THR A 22 -4.55 -4.75 6.81
C THR A 22 -4.75 -5.99 7.66
N ARG A 23 -4.09 -6.05 8.83
CA ARG A 23 -4.23 -7.18 9.75
C ARG A 23 -5.66 -7.26 10.29
N SER A 24 -6.22 -6.16 10.77
CA SER A 24 -7.61 -6.12 11.25
C SER A 24 -8.60 -6.48 10.13
N LEU A 25 -8.40 -5.95 8.92
CA LEU A 25 -9.20 -6.31 7.75
C LEU A 25 -9.12 -7.81 7.43
N ALA A 26 -7.92 -8.41 7.49
CA ALA A 26 -7.74 -9.84 7.25
C ALA A 26 -8.49 -10.69 8.28
N ASP A 27 -8.46 -10.29 9.55
CA ASP A 27 -9.15 -11.01 10.62
C ASP A 27 -10.67 -10.92 10.44
N LEU A 28 -11.19 -9.76 10.06
CA LEU A 28 -12.62 -9.57 9.76
C LEU A 28 -13.08 -10.34 8.53
N LEU A 29 -12.31 -10.33 7.44
CA LEU A 29 -12.62 -11.11 6.25
C LEU A 29 -12.71 -12.61 6.58
N ARG A 30 -11.78 -13.14 7.40
CA ARG A 30 -11.85 -14.54 7.86
C ARG A 30 -13.11 -14.81 8.69
N CYS A 31 -13.46 -13.91 9.61
CA CYS A 31 -14.70 -14.04 10.39
C CYS A 31 -15.95 -14.00 9.50
N ALA A 32 -15.91 -13.26 8.40
CA ALA A 32 -16.97 -13.22 7.38
C ALA A 32 -16.96 -14.44 6.43
N GLY A 33 -16.10 -15.44 6.67
CA GLY A 33 -16.03 -16.68 5.88
C GLY A 33 -15.17 -16.58 4.61
N TRP A 34 -14.41 -15.51 4.42
CA TRP A 34 -13.55 -15.38 3.24
C TRP A 34 -12.32 -16.29 3.35
N ASP A 35 -12.08 -17.06 2.29
CA ASP A 35 -10.80 -17.72 2.09
C ASP A 35 -9.78 -16.75 1.48
N LEU A 36 -8.89 -16.25 2.33
CA LEU A 36 -7.82 -15.34 1.91
C LEU A 36 -6.83 -15.97 0.93
N ALA A 37 -6.67 -17.30 0.91
CA ALA A 37 -5.82 -17.96 -0.07
C ALA A 37 -6.45 -17.90 -1.47
N THR A 38 -7.75 -18.20 -1.57
CA THR A 38 -8.52 -18.07 -2.82
C THR A 38 -8.55 -16.62 -3.29
N ALA A 39 -8.80 -15.65 -2.40
CA ALA A 39 -8.76 -14.23 -2.75
C ALA A 39 -7.38 -13.80 -3.25
N ALA A 40 -6.31 -14.25 -2.60
CA ALA A 40 -4.94 -13.93 -3.03
C ALA A 40 -4.62 -14.51 -4.41
N ALA A 41 -5.06 -15.73 -4.71
CA ALA A 41 -4.91 -16.36 -6.02
C ALA A 41 -5.71 -15.65 -7.13
N ALA A 42 -6.86 -15.04 -6.79
CA ALA A 42 -7.64 -14.23 -7.72
C ALA A 42 -6.94 -12.90 -8.07
N VAL A 43 -6.27 -12.27 -7.09
CA VAL A 43 -5.55 -11.00 -7.30
C VAL A 43 -4.22 -11.22 -8.02
N TYR A 44 -3.47 -12.25 -7.63
CA TYR A 44 -2.16 -12.58 -8.22
C TYR A 44 -2.13 -14.01 -8.72
N PRO A 45 -2.68 -14.27 -9.92
CA PRO A 45 -2.74 -15.62 -10.48
C PRO A 45 -1.35 -16.17 -10.74
N GLY A 46 -1.17 -17.46 -10.42
CA GLY A 46 0.06 -18.20 -10.71
C GLY A 46 1.22 -17.98 -9.72
N VAL A 47 1.09 -17.10 -8.72
CA VAL A 47 2.15 -16.87 -7.73
C VAL A 47 2.20 -18.01 -6.71
N SER A 48 3.39 -18.60 -6.54
CA SER A 48 3.61 -19.65 -5.54
C SER A 48 4.05 -19.04 -4.21
N TYR A 49 3.26 -19.28 -3.16
CA TYR A 49 3.59 -18.82 -1.80
C TYR A 49 4.54 -19.79 -1.10
N SER A 50 5.63 -19.27 -0.54
CA SER A 50 6.69 -20.08 0.08
C SER A 50 6.29 -20.71 1.42
N LYS A 51 5.28 -20.15 2.10
CA LYS A 51 4.74 -20.68 3.36
C LYS A 51 3.23 -20.51 3.45
N PRO A 52 2.53 -21.41 4.17
CA PRO A 52 1.15 -21.18 4.58
C PRO A 52 1.01 -19.82 5.29
N GLY A 53 -0.03 -19.07 4.94
CA GLY A 53 -0.30 -17.74 5.50
C GLY A 53 0.40 -16.58 4.81
N HIS A 54 1.32 -16.81 3.86
CA HIS A 54 1.90 -15.72 3.06
C HIS A 54 0.90 -15.07 2.08
N CYS A 55 -0.26 -15.69 1.84
CA CYS A 55 -1.37 -15.07 1.11
C CYS A 55 -1.80 -13.71 1.69
N ARG A 56 -1.58 -13.47 2.99
CA ARG A 56 -1.84 -12.15 3.62
C ARG A 56 -1.02 -11.00 3.02
N TYR A 57 0.14 -11.30 2.41
CA TYR A 57 0.94 -10.28 1.73
C TYR A 57 0.26 -9.80 0.44
N ALA A 58 -0.59 -10.61 -0.19
CA ALA A 58 -1.41 -10.16 -1.31
C ALA A 58 -2.48 -9.15 -0.85
N LEU A 59 -3.08 -9.36 0.31
CA LEU A 59 -4.00 -8.37 0.89
C LEU A 59 -3.26 -7.07 1.24
N LEU A 60 -2.10 -7.15 1.89
CA LEU A 60 -1.28 -5.97 2.18
C LEU A 60 -0.88 -5.23 0.91
N SER A 61 -0.50 -5.98 -0.14
CA SER A 61 -0.22 -5.44 -1.46
C SER A 61 -1.41 -4.68 -2.02
N ARG A 62 -2.61 -5.29 -2.03
CA ARG A 62 -3.83 -4.63 -2.51
C ARG A 62 -4.13 -3.34 -1.74
N VAL A 63 -4.01 -3.38 -0.41
CA VAL A 63 -4.21 -2.19 0.46
C VAL A 63 -3.20 -1.10 0.10
N CYS A 64 -1.91 -1.41 0.11
CA CYS A 64 -0.87 -0.43 -0.19
C CYS A 64 -1.04 0.14 -1.61
N LEU A 65 -1.14 -0.71 -2.63
CA LEU A 65 -1.26 -0.24 -4.01
C LEU A 65 -2.52 0.60 -4.22
N SER A 66 -3.64 0.27 -3.57
CA SER A 66 -4.86 1.09 -3.62
C SER A 66 -4.68 2.44 -2.94
N MET A 67 -4.04 2.49 -1.77
CA MET A 67 -3.84 3.73 -1.02
C MET A 67 -2.83 4.66 -1.69
N PHE A 68 -1.80 4.11 -2.33
CA PHE A 68 -0.77 4.85 -3.05
C PHE A 68 -1.13 5.16 -4.52
N ASP A 69 -2.27 4.69 -5.01
CA ASP A 69 -2.75 4.99 -6.35
C ASP A 69 -2.95 6.52 -6.54
N GLY A 70 -2.40 7.08 -7.63
CA GLY A 70 -2.40 8.52 -7.90
C GLY A 70 -1.36 9.36 -7.12
N PHE A 71 -0.43 8.75 -6.38
CA PHE A 71 0.58 9.45 -5.57
C PHE A 71 1.54 10.32 -6.40
N ASP A 72 1.71 10.02 -7.68
CA ASP A 72 2.49 10.78 -8.65
C ASP A 72 1.79 12.05 -9.16
N SER A 73 0.54 12.29 -8.77
CA SER A 73 -0.23 13.49 -9.10
C SER A 73 -0.34 14.45 -7.91
N TYR A 74 -0.24 15.75 -8.14
CA TYR A 74 -0.27 16.75 -7.06
C TYR A 74 -1.55 16.73 -6.23
N GLN A 75 -2.67 16.43 -6.88
CA GLN A 75 -3.99 16.34 -6.25
C GLN A 75 -4.31 14.94 -5.73
N PHE A 76 -3.32 14.03 -5.73
CA PHE A 76 -3.43 12.66 -5.24
C PHE A 76 -4.64 11.89 -5.83
N GLY A 77 -4.75 11.90 -7.15
CA GLY A 77 -5.80 11.21 -7.92
C GLY A 77 -7.17 11.91 -7.90
N SER A 78 -7.25 13.16 -7.43
CA SER A 78 -8.45 13.98 -7.65
C SER A 78 -8.55 14.37 -9.12
N THR A 79 -9.77 14.38 -9.66
CA THR A 79 -10.07 14.80 -11.05
C THR A 79 -10.20 16.31 -11.18
N GLY A 80 -9.65 17.10 -10.25
CA GLY A 80 -9.70 18.56 -10.34
C GLY A 80 -8.92 19.03 -11.56
N ASP A 81 -9.36 20.15 -12.14
CA ASP A 81 -8.85 20.68 -13.40
C ASP A 81 -7.31 20.75 -13.40
N ALA A 82 -6.69 19.87 -14.20
CA ALA A 82 -5.23 19.83 -14.35
C ALA A 82 -4.70 21.12 -15.01
N ASP A 83 -5.56 21.83 -15.74
CA ASP A 83 -5.29 23.09 -16.43
C ASP A 83 -4.93 24.24 -15.47
N THR A 84 -5.35 24.22 -14.21
CA THR A 84 -5.04 25.30 -13.24
C THR A 84 -3.62 25.22 -12.65
N LEU A 85 -2.90 24.13 -12.90
CA LEU A 85 -1.54 23.88 -12.39
C LEU A 85 -0.44 24.18 -13.41
N GLU A 86 -0.78 24.39 -14.69
CA GLU A 86 0.15 24.82 -15.72
C GLU A 86 0.50 26.31 -15.52
N GLY A 87 1.59 26.59 -14.82
CA GLY A 87 2.15 27.95 -14.68
C GLY A 87 2.37 28.44 -13.25
N ILE A 88 1.98 27.68 -12.23
CA ILE A 88 2.33 28.01 -10.84
C ILE A 88 3.81 27.68 -10.61
N ASP A 89 4.55 28.62 -10.01
CA ASP A 89 5.94 28.40 -9.61
C ASP A 89 6.06 27.15 -8.72
N LEU A 90 6.96 26.24 -9.11
CA LEU A 90 7.26 25.02 -8.38
C LEU A 90 7.64 25.30 -6.92
N THR A 91 8.26 26.46 -6.64
CA THR A 91 8.61 26.84 -5.28
C THR A 91 7.38 27.12 -4.41
N ILE A 92 6.32 27.72 -4.97
CA ILE A 92 5.06 28.01 -4.29
C ILE A 92 4.38 26.68 -3.93
N ARG A 93 4.19 25.80 -4.92
CA ARG A 93 3.58 24.48 -4.71
C ARG A 93 4.29 23.65 -3.65
N ARG A 94 5.62 23.72 -3.64
CA ARG A 94 6.45 23.04 -2.64
C ARG A 94 6.21 23.59 -1.24
N ASN A 95 6.16 24.91 -1.10
CA ASN A 95 5.94 25.57 0.18
C ASN A 95 4.51 25.30 0.70
N GLU A 96 3.50 25.34 -0.17
CA GLU A 96 2.12 24.95 0.14
C GLU A 96 2.05 23.50 0.61
N SER A 97 2.73 22.58 -0.08
CA SER A 97 2.77 21.17 0.29
C SER A 97 3.42 20.96 1.66
N LEU A 98 4.48 21.71 1.97
CA LEU A 98 5.13 21.67 3.27
C LEU A 98 4.21 22.21 4.38
N GLN A 99 3.50 23.30 4.12
CA GLN A 99 2.52 23.85 5.05
C GLN A 99 1.39 22.85 5.32
N GLN A 100 0.81 22.26 4.27
CA GLN A 100 -0.22 21.23 4.39
C GLN A 100 0.28 19.98 5.14
N PHE A 101 1.55 19.60 4.95
CA PHE A 101 2.18 18.54 5.73
C PHE A 101 2.23 18.86 7.23
N ILE A 102 2.64 20.07 7.59
CA ILE A 102 2.72 20.51 9.00
C ILE A 102 1.31 20.54 9.61
N GLU A 103 0.37 21.23 8.96
CA GLU A 103 -1.01 21.37 9.44
C GLU A 103 -1.71 20.02 9.64
N HIS A 104 -1.54 19.09 8.70
CA HIS A 104 -2.17 17.78 8.81
C HIS A 104 -1.46 16.86 9.81
N SER A 105 -0.15 17.03 10.06
CA SER A 105 0.58 16.20 11.02
C SER A 105 0.17 16.45 12.47
N ASP A 106 -0.31 17.66 12.77
CA ASP A 106 -0.73 18.07 14.11
C ASP A 106 -2.23 17.89 14.37
N ALA A 107 -3.02 17.57 13.32
CA ALA A 107 -4.47 17.47 13.38
C ALA A 107 -4.96 16.06 13.72
N ASP A 108 -6.10 15.96 14.42
CA ASP A 108 -6.81 14.69 14.53
C ASP A 108 -7.61 14.40 13.25
N PRO A 109 -7.34 13.27 12.57
CA PRO A 109 -7.94 13.01 11.26
C PRO A 109 -9.45 12.68 11.35
N MET A 110 -9.94 12.18 12.48
CA MET A 110 -11.37 11.94 12.68
C MET A 110 -12.11 13.27 12.88
N GLU A 111 -11.56 14.18 13.67
CA GLU A 111 -12.12 15.53 13.85
C GLU A 111 -12.12 16.33 12.55
N LEU A 112 -11.07 16.22 11.73
CA LEU A 112 -11.01 16.87 10.41
C LEU A 112 -12.16 16.42 9.50
N ILE A 113 -12.40 15.11 9.39
CA ILE A 113 -13.48 14.57 8.57
C ILE A 113 -14.85 15.02 9.09
N ASN A 114 -15.04 15.05 10.42
CA ASN A 114 -16.31 15.42 11.04
C ASN A 114 -16.60 16.92 10.93
N SER A 115 -15.56 17.76 11.00
CA SER A 115 -15.69 19.22 11.01
C SER A 115 -15.68 19.83 9.60
N SER A 116 -15.04 19.18 8.63
CA SER A 116 -14.97 19.64 7.24
C SER A 116 -15.07 18.45 6.27
N PRO A 117 -16.30 17.95 6.00
CA PRO A 117 -16.51 16.79 5.13
C PRO A 117 -16.12 17.05 3.66
N ASP A 118 -16.05 18.31 3.25
CA ASP A 118 -15.71 18.71 1.88
C ASP A 118 -14.23 19.03 1.68
N CYS A 119 -13.38 18.96 2.71
CA CYS A 119 -11.95 19.24 2.57
C CYS A 119 -11.24 18.18 1.70
N GLU A 120 -10.08 18.53 1.13
CA GLU A 120 -9.33 17.63 0.23
C GLU A 120 -9.01 16.28 0.87
N PHE A 121 -8.68 16.28 2.16
CA PHE A 121 -8.40 15.05 2.91
C PHE A 121 -9.64 14.17 3.06
N ALA A 122 -10.80 14.76 3.41
CA ALA A 122 -12.04 14.01 3.55
C ALA A 122 -12.47 13.39 2.21
N GLN A 123 -12.34 14.14 1.12
CA GLN A 123 -12.58 13.63 -0.23
C GLN A 123 -11.61 12.51 -0.61
N PHE A 124 -10.32 12.65 -0.28
CA PHE A 124 -9.33 11.59 -0.46
C PHE A 124 -9.70 10.32 0.32
N CYS A 125 -10.05 10.46 1.61
CA CYS A 125 -10.48 9.36 2.47
C CYS A 125 -11.70 8.63 1.88
N ASP A 126 -12.74 9.37 1.47
CA ASP A 126 -13.95 8.79 0.87
C ASP A 126 -13.64 8.01 -0.42
N ARG A 127 -12.88 8.61 -1.34
CA ARG A 127 -12.45 7.93 -2.59
C ARG A 127 -11.68 6.65 -2.29
N LYS A 128 -10.69 6.71 -1.39
CA LYS A 128 -9.86 5.56 -1.03
C LYS A 128 -10.63 4.48 -0.30
N TYR A 129 -11.58 4.86 0.56
CA TYR A 129 -12.43 3.90 1.26
C TYR A 129 -13.26 3.11 0.26
N LYS A 130 -13.97 3.80 -0.66
CA LYS A 130 -14.77 3.17 -1.72
C LYS A 130 -13.94 2.29 -2.67
N GLN A 131 -12.70 2.70 -2.96
CA GLN A 131 -11.79 1.92 -3.82
C GLN A 131 -11.31 0.62 -3.14
N LEU A 132 -11.13 0.66 -1.83
CA LEU A 132 -10.52 -0.43 -1.06
C LEU A 132 -11.57 -1.39 -0.48
N ILE A 133 -12.67 -0.85 0.03
CA ILE A 133 -13.79 -1.58 0.62
C ILE A 133 -14.93 -1.61 -0.41
N HIS A 134 -14.82 -2.53 -1.37
CA HIS A 134 -15.83 -2.72 -2.42
C HIS A 134 -17.18 -3.17 -1.81
N PRO A 135 -18.35 -2.86 -2.41
CA PRO A 135 -19.67 -3.28 -1.90
C PRO A 135 -19.82 -4.78 -1.58
N GLY A 136 -19.06 -5.65 -2.26
CA GLY A 136 -19.01 -7.09 -1.96
C GLY A 136 -18.28 -7.44 -0.66
N ILE A 137 -17.24 -6.67 -0.30
CA ILE A 137 -16.58 -6.74 1.00
C ILE A 137 -17.52 -6.17 2.06
N GLU A 138 -18.14 -5.01 1.81
CA GLU A 138 -19.13 -4.41 2.73
C GLU A 138 -20.28 -5.35 3.05
N SER A 139 -20.88 -5.97 2.03
CA SER A 139 -21.98 -6.92 2.21
C SER A 139 -21.56 -8.14 3.02
N SER A 140 -20.30 -8.58 2.90
CA SER A 140 -19.77 -9.71 3.67
C SER A 140 -19.41 -9.32 5.11
N LEU A 141 -18.86 -8.13 5.31
CA LEU A 141 -18.42 -7.61 6.61
C LEU A 141 -19.61 -7.12 7.46
N PHE A 142 -20.64 -6.55 6.81
CA PHE A 142 -21.76 -5.89 7.46
C PHE A 142 -23.11 -6.61 7.29
N GLY A 143 -23.20 -7.58 6.36
CA GLY A 143 -24.42 -8.36 6.14
C GLY A 143 -24.45 -9.71 6.85
N ASN A 144 -23.31 -10.23 7.33
CA ASN A 144 -23.24 -11.58 7.92
C ASN A 144 -23.13 -11.53 9.46
N SER A 145 -24.17 -12.02 10.15
CA SER A 145 -24.28 -11.98 11.63
C SER A 145 -23.53 -13.12 12.34
N ASP A 146 -22.85 -13.99 11.59
CA ASP A 146 -22.22 -15.22 12.11
C ASP A 146 -20.84 -15.00 12.76
N CYS A 147 -20.30 -13.78 12.74
CA CYS A 147 -19.14 -13.43 13.57
C CYS A 147 -19.57 -13.34 15.03
N GLY A 148 -19.52 -14.48 15.73
CA GLY A 148 -19.89 -14.60 17.14
C GLY A 148 -19.40 -13.41 17.99
N LYS A 149 -20.36 -12.72 18.61
CA LYS A 149 -20.23 -11.77 19.73
C LYS A 149 -19.70 -10.35 19.46
N LEU A 150 -19.70 -9.81 18.24
CA LEU A 150 -19.63 -8.35 18.09
C LEU A 150 -20.71 -7.81 17.14
N PRO A 151 -21.51 -6.80 17.56
CA PRO A 151 -22.45 -6.14 16.66
C PRO A 151 -21.69 -5.57 15.46
N VAL A 152 -22.23 -5.76 14.26
CA VAL A 152 -21.74 -5.20 13.00
C VAL A 152 -21.41 -3.69 13.12
N LEU A 153 -22.20 -2.93 13.89
CA LEU A 153 -21.92 -1.51 14.19
C LEU A 153 -20.67 -1.28 15.07
N GLY A 154 -20.34 -2.20 15.98
CA GLY A 154 -19.19 -2.10 16.88
C GLY A 154 -17.86 -2.48 16.24
N VAL A 155 -17.87 -3.11 15.07
CA VAL A 155 -16.68 -3.55 14.33
C VAL A 155 -16.35 -2.60 13.17
N ALA A 156 -17.38 -2.04 12.53
CA ALA A 156 -17.22 -1.04 11.48
C ALA A 156 -16.50 0.21 11.99
N GLY A 157 -16.86 0.70 13.18
CA GLY A 157 -16.22 1.86 13.81
C GLY A 157 -14.70 1.68 13.98
N PRO A 158 -14.21 0.64 14.70
CA PRO A 158 -12.78 0.42 14.90
C PRO A 158 -12.00 0.15 13.60
N LEU A 159 -12.59 -0.55 12.62
CA LEU A 159 -11.93 -0.75 11.33
C LEU A 159 -11.83 0.57 10.56
N TYR A 160 -12.89 1.38 10.60
CA TYR A 160 -12.91 2.69 9.97
C TYR A 160 -11.92 3.66 10.62
N GLU A 161 -11.79 3.67 11.95
CA GLU A 161 -10.75 4.44 12.65
C GLU A 161 -9.34 4.03 12.21
N LEU A 162 -9.07 2.71 12.11
CA LEU A 162 -7.80 2.21 11.58
C LEU A 162 -7.58 2.60 10.11
N PHE A 163 -8.65 2.64 9.31
CA PHE A 163 -8.61 3.12 7.94
C PHE A 163 -8.26 4.61 7.89
N VAL A 164 -8.96 5.46 8.64
CA VAL A 164 -8.73 6.91 8.68
C VAL A 164 -7.31 7.21 9.15
N ALA A 165 -6.80 6.50 10.16
CA ALA A 165 -5.42 6.64 10.60
C ALA A 165 -4.40 6.29 9.50
N MET A 166 -4.67 5.22 8.72
CA MET A 166 -3.84 4.84 7.57
C MET A 166 -3.91 5.89 6.47
N ALA A 167 -5.12 6.34 6.12
CA ALA A 167 -5.37 7.33 5.09
C ALA A 167 -4.69 8.67 5.43
N SER A 168 -4.81 9.14 6.66
CA SER A 168 -4.11 10.32 7.18
C SER A 168 -2.60 10.17 7.05
N SER A 169 -2.02 9.06 7.51
CA SER A 169 -0.57 8.84 7.43
C SER A 169 -0.05 8.86 5.98
N ILE A 170 -0.80 8.30 5.04
CA ILE A 170 -0.43 8.28 3.61
C ILE A 170 -0.67 9.64 2.95
N TRP A 171 -1.73 10.35 3.32
CA TRP A 171 -1.98 11.73 2.89
C TRP A 171 -0.85 12.67 3.34
N THR A 172 -0.44 12.60 4.60
CA THR A 172 0.70 13.34 5.14
C THR A 172 1.99 13.03 4.39
N LEU A 173 2.26 11.74 4.15
CA LEU A 173 3.42 11.32 3.35
C LEU A 173 3.41 11.91 1.94
N HIS A 174 2.24 12.00 1.32
CA HIS A 174 2.08 12.61 0.01
C HIS A 174 2.33 14.13 0.03
N ARG A 175 1.79 14.86 1.02
CA ARG A 175 2.10 16.29 1.19
C ARG A 175 3.60 16.50 1.36
N LEU A 176 4.24 15.64 2.16
CA LEU A 176 5.70 15.64 2.31
C LEU A 176 6.42 15.35 0.98
N ALA A 177 5.95 14.41 0.17
CA ALA A 177 6.56 14.05 -1.12
C ALA A 177 6.67 15.24 -2.08
N TRP A 178 5.63 16.08 -2.12
CA TRP A 178 5.56 17.27 -2.97
C TRP A 178 6.28 18.49 -2.38
N ALA A 179 6.72 18.41 -1.12
CA ALA A 179 7.61 19.40 -0.51
C ALA A 179 9.11 19.22 -0.89
N TYR A 180 9.47 18.15 -1.61
CA TYR A 180 10.83 17.95 -2.13
C TYR A 180 11.04 18.65 -3.48
N ASP A 181 12.30 18.84 -3.84
CA ASP A 181 12.73 19.38 -5.13
C ASP A 181 13.88 18.51 -5.68
N PRO A 182 13.64 17.70 -6.73
CA PRO A 182 12.33 17.43 -7.35
C PRO A 182 11.40 16.68 -6.39
N ALA A 183 10.09 16.71 -6.67
CA ALA A 183 9.09 15.95 -5.91
C ALA A 183 9.43 14.44 -5.91
N VAL A 184 9.07 13.76 -4.82
CA VAL A 184 9.38 12.34 -4.66
C VAL A 184 8.57 11.51 -5.65
N GLY A 185 9.27 10.77 -6.51
CA GLY A 185 8.65 9.85 -7.46
C GLY A 185 8.29 8.53 -6.79
N ILE A 186 7.20 7.91 -7.22
CA ILE A 186 6.77 6.56 -6.81
C ILE A 186 7.02 5.56 -7.95
N PHE A 187 7.35 4.30 -7.62
CA PHE A 187 7.43 3.23 -8.60
C PHE A 187 6.99 1.89 -8.02
N GLN A 188 6.56 0.99 -8.91
CA GLN A 188 6.20 -0.39 -8.57
C GLN A 188 6.75 -1.33 -9.64
N ILE A 189 6.89 -2.61 -9.28
CA ILE A 189 7.44 -3.65 -10.15
C ILE A 189 6.35 -4.65 -10.50
N GLY A 190 6.21 -4.92 -11.79
CA GLY A 190 5.24 -5.88 -12.32
C GLY A 190 5.58 -7.33 -12.00
N GLN A 191 4.55 -8.17 -11.95
CA GLN A 191 4.70 -9.62 -11.83
C GLN A 191 5.58 -10.18 -12.96
N GLY A 192 6.47 -11.11 -12.63
CA GLY A 192 7.38 -11.77 -13.56
C GLY A 192 8.71 -11.04 -13.82
N ALA A 193 8.87 -9.81 -13.34
CA ALA A 193 10.13 -9.06 -13.46
C ALA A 193 11.28 -9.73 -12.69
N GLU A 194 12.52 -9.57 -13.17
CA GLU A 194 13.70 -10.06 -12.46
C GLU A 194 13.96 -9.25 -11.18
N TYR A 195 14.29 -9.94 -10.09
CA TYR A 195 14.67 -9.29 -8.85
C TYR A 195 15.95 -8.47 -9.01
N SER A 196 15.90 -7.21 -8.57
CA SER A 196 17.05 -6.30 -8.49
C SER A 196 17.22 -5.80 -7.07
N VAL A 197 18.33 -6.18 -6.43
CA VAL A 197 18.69 -5.76 -5.06
C VAL A 197 18.91 -4.26 -4.93
N VAL A 198 19.01 -3.52 -6.05
CA VAL A 198 19.16 -2.06 -6.03
C VAL A 198 17.80 -1.38 -5.82
N TYR A 199 16.75 -1.88 -6.46
CA TYR A 199 15.41 -1.27 -6.46
C TYR A 199 14.40 -1.99 -5.56
N MET A 200 14.71 -3.21 -5.12
CA MET A 200 13.75 -4.13 -4.50
C MET A 200 14.31 -4.73 -3.22
N GLU A 201 13.46 -4.79 -2.21
CA GLU A 201 13.66 -5.52 -0.96
C GLU A 201 12.69 -6.72 -0.92
N SER A 202 13.18 -7.94 -0.74
CA SER A 202 12.29 -9.08 -0.53
C SER A 202 11.67 -9.05 0.87
N ILE A 203 10.33 -9.05 0.96
CA ILE A 203 9.64 -9.06 2.26
C ILE A 203 9.78 -10.39 3.00
N VAL A 204 10.15 -11.45 2.28
CA VAL A 204 10.43 -12.77 2.83
C VAL A 204 11.94 -12.99 2.80
N ARG A 205 12.55 -13.10 3.98
CA ARG A 205 13.93 -13.59 4.11
C ARG A 205 13.97 -15.07 3.72
N SER A 206 14.13 -15.38 2.44
CA SER A 206 14.29 -16.75 2.00
C SER A 206 15.77 -17.14 2.10
N LYS A 207 16.06 -18.19 2.86
CA LYS A 207 17.36 -18.89 2.84
C LYS A 207 17.55 -19.72 1.55
N GLY A 208 16.54 -19.79 0.68
CA GLY A 208 16.47 -20.71 -0.47
C GLY A 208 16.49 -20.04 -1.85
N PHE A 209 16.67 -18.72 -1.97
CA PHE A 209 16.94 -18.07 -3.27
C PHE A 209 18.41 -18.24 -3.70
N SER A 210 19.02 -19.38 -3.32
CA SER A 210 20.21 -19.85 -4.00
C SER A 210 19.84 -20.01 -5.47
N VAL A 211 20.48 -19.21 -6.32
CA VAL A 211 20.52 -19.35 -7.77
C VAL A 211 20.37 -20.83 -8.13
N SER A 212 19.20 -21.23 -8.64
CA SER A 212 19.04 -22.59 -9.16
C SER A 212 19.95 -22.68 -10.38
N LYS A 213 20.99 -23.52 -10.28
CA LYS A 213 21.82 -23.89 -11.43
C LYS A 213 21.08 -24.95 -12.24
N GLU A 214 19.97 -24.58 -12.86
CA GLU A 214 19.49 -25.36 -13.99
C GLU A 214 20.24 -24.90 -15.24
N HIS A 215 20.90 -25.84 -15.90
CA HIS A 215 21.54 -25.66 -17.22
C HIS A 215 22.66 -24.59 -17.30
N GLY A 216 23.33 -24.27 -16.19
CA GLY A 216 24.47 -23.34 -16.18
C GLY A 216 24.11 -21.86 -16.30
N LYS A 217 22.82 -21.50 -16.30
CA LYS A 217 22.35 -20.11 -16.32
C LYS A 217 21.90 -19.69 -14.92
N MET A 218 22.43 -18.59 -14.40
CA MET A 218 21.94 -18.04 -13.14
C MET A 218 20.52 -17.51 -13.32
N ILE A 219 19.51 -18.24 -12.85
CA ILE A 219 18.12 -17.77 -12.88
C ILE A 219 17.91 -16.83 -11.69
N ARG A 220 17.69 -15.55 -11.98
CA ARG A 220 17.31 -14.59 -10.95
C ARG A 220 15.87 -14.89 -10.49
N PRO A 221 15.58 -14.76 -9.18
CA PRO A 221 14.22 -14.86 -8.68
C PRO A 221 13.30 -13.88 -9.41
N LYS A 222 12.08 -14.31 -9.70
CA LYS A 222 11.06 -13.45 -10.30
C LYS A 222 10.19 -12.83 -9.22
N VAL A 223 9.77 -11.60 -9.46
CA VAL A 223 8.80 -10.90 -8.62
C VAL A 223 7.43 -11.55 -8.82
N GLY A 224 6.80 -11.98 -7.73
CA GLY A 224 5.39 -12.37 -7.75
C GLY A 224 4.53 -11.11 -7.80
N PHE A 225 4.71 -10.20 -6.85
CA PHE A 225 4.01 -8.92 -6.81
C PHE A 225 4.72 -7.89 -5.91
N THR A 226 4.44 -6.61 -6.15
CA THR A 226 4.88 -5.51 -5.27
C THR A 226 3.96 -5.41 -4.06
N VAL A 227 4.50 -5.55 -2.85
CA VAL A 227 3.74 -5.39 -1.60
C VAL A 227 3.66 -3.92 -1.19
N VAL A 228 4.77 -3.20 -1.31
CA VAL A 228 4.85 -1.77 -1.01
C VAL A 228 5.59 -1.09 -2.15
N PRO A 229 5.10 0.03 -2.69
CA PRO A 229 5.80 0.77 -3.73
C PRO A 229 7.16 1.27 -3.24
N GLY A 230 8.06 1.52 -4.19
CA GLY A 230 9.34 2.17 -3.95
C GLY A 230 9.27 3.66 -4.28
N PHE A 231 10.28 4.41 -3.82
CA PHE A 231 10.31 5.86 -3.99
C PHE A 231 11.66 6.34 -4.50
N ARG A 232 11.66 7.44 -5.27
CA ARG A 232 12.84 8.09 -5.85
C ARG A 232 12.90 9.53 -5.36
N LEU A 233 13.95 9.83 -4.60
CA LEU A 233 14.21 11.13 -4.00
C LEU A 233 15.49 11.69 -4.61
N GLY A 234 15.37 12.39 -5.74
CA GLY A 234 16.53 12.78 -6.55
C GLY A 234 17.38 11.56 -6.90
N GLY A 235 18.63 11.51 -6.41
CA GLY A 235 19.53 10.37 -6.61
C GLY A 235 19.36 9.19 -5.64
N THR A 236 18.51 9.33 -4.62
CA THR A 236 18.29 8.28 -3.60
C THR A 236 17.10 7.41 -3.96
N VAL A 237 17.25 6.09 -3.83
CA VAL A 237 16.17 5.11 -4.05
C VAL A 237 15.80 4.49 -2.71
N ILE A 238 14.52 4.58 -2.36
CA ILE A 238 13.89 3.74 -1.34
C ILE A 238 13.27 2.55 -2.07
N GLN A 239 13.73 1.35 -1.72
CA GLN A 239 13.37 0.12 -2.41
C GLN A 239 11.88 -0.18 -2.27
N CYS A 240 11.27 -0.68 -3.34
CA CYS A 240 9.96 -1.28 -3.22
C CYS A 240 10.09 -2.61 -2.46
N ARG A 241 9.07 -2.96 -1.67
CA ARG A 241 9.02 -4.28 -1.03
C ARG A 241 8.27 -5.24 -1.91
N VAL A 242 8.92 -6.34 -2.30
CA VAL A 242 8.36 -7.32 -3.22
C VAL A 242 8.20 -8.67 -2.54
N TYR A 243 7.17 -9.39 -2.97
CA TYR A 243 7.05 -10.81 -2.73
C TYR A 243 7.65 -11.54 -3.93
N LEU A 244 8.59 -12.45 -3.68
CA LEU A 244 9.24 -13.22 -4.73
C LEU A 244 8.47 -14.52 -4.99
N ASP A 245 8.23 -14.81 -6.26
CA ASP A 245 7.64 -16.07 -6.66
C ASP A 245 8.68 -17.18 -6.49
N CYS A 246 8.35 -18.20 -5.69
CA CYS A 246 9.28 -19.29 -5.44
C CYS A 246 9.31 -20.34 -6.57
N GLY A 247 8.47 -20.19 -7.59
CA GLY A 247 8.27 -21.18 -8.64
C GLY A 247 7.64 -22.47 -8.10
N LYS A 248 7.02 -23.25 -8.98
CA LYS A 248 6.69 -24.64 -8.64
C LYS A 248 7.99 -25.43 -8.65
N ARG A 249 8.37 -26.02 -7.51
CA ARG A 249 9.31 -27.14 -7.52
C ARG A 249 8.53 -28.31 -8.07
N ASP A 250 8.66 -28.57 -9.37
CA ASP A 250 8.18 -29.82 -9.94
C ASP A 250 8.94 -30.94 -9.21
N GLY A 251 8.19 -31.71 -8.41
CA GLY A 251 8.75 -32.82 -7.67
C GLY A 251 9.23 -33.87 -8.66
N VAL A 252 10.54 -34.03 -8.76
CA VAL A 252 11.13 -35.24 -9.33
C VAL A 252 10.82 -36.37 -8.34
N ILE A 253 9.68 -37.02 -8.53
CA ILE A 253 9.45 -38.37 -8.00
C ILE A 253 10.03 -39.28 -9.07
N GLY A 254 11.26 -39.74 -8.83
CA GLY A 254 11.86 -40.81 -9.60
C GLY A 254 11.07 -42.10 -9.38
N GLU A 255 10.86 -42.82 -10.48
CA GLU A 255 10.37 -44.22 -10.51
C GLU A 255 11.24 -45.15 -9.67
#